data_AF-A0A2N5GH35-F1
#
_entry.id   AF-A0A2N5GH35-F1
#
_cell.length_a   1.000
_cell.length_b   1.000
_cell.length_c   1.000
_cell.angle_alpha   90.00
_cell.angle_beta   90.00
_cell.angle_gamma   90.00
#
_symmetry.space_group_name_H-M   'P 1'
#
loop_
_entity.id
_entity.type
_entity.pdbx_description
1 polymer ?
#
loop_
_entity_poly.entity_id
_entity_poly.type
_entity_poly.pdbx_seq_one_letter_code
_entity_poly.pdbx_strand_id
1 'polypeptide(L)'
;MELLRIEQILDCDYATVKKYANKQKVNQLEQNSSVSIIKSQKEKGWISLLKRYPNLTITQLRKEAPALYAWHYRNNREWLKEHSPKAPTKSIINKRVDWEKRDLEVLDQVKRVVEELYAIEKPVYVNKSRIGKTIGQLSLIEKLLDKLPKTKAYLEKKLETREQYQIRRIKWACKKLYLDNQEQIVEWKVRRLAGFRDSVSVQVENALSNEIRFYQQGEMRIETKTMDI
;
A
#
# COMPACT_ATOMS: atom_id res chain seq x y z
N MET A 1 51.32 -23.03 -27.97
CA MET A 1 51.78 -21.77 -28.58
C MET A 1 52.15 -20.70 -27.56
N GLU A 2 51.51 -20.62 -26.37
CA GLU A 2 51.85 -19.57 -25.38
C GLU A 2 53.23 -19.75 -24.71
N LEU A 3 53.65 -20.97 -24.38
CA LEU A 3 54.92 -21.19 -23.65
C LEU A 3 56.19 -20.89 -24.46
N LEU A 4 56.21 -21.23 -25.76
CA LEU A 4 57.32 -20.87 -26.67
C LEU A 4 57.43 -19.36 -26.91
N ARG A 5 56.31 -18.64 -26.83
CA ARG A 5 56.32 -17.17 -26.94
C ARG A 5 56.88 -16.52 -25.68
N ILE A 6 56.58 -17.09 -24.51
CA ILE A 6 57.13 -16.65 -23.21
C ILE A 6 58.64 -16.91 -23.13
N GLU A 7 59.09 -18.04 -23.67
CA GLU A 7 60.50 -18.40 -23.83
C GLU A 7 61.28 -17.33 -24.61
N GLN A 8 60.80 -16.93 -25.79
CA GLN A 8 61.43 -15.91 -26.64
C GLN A 8 61.46 -14.51 -26.01
N ILE A 9 60.46 -14.17 -25.18
CA ILE A 9 60.39 -12.86 -24.51
C ILE A 9 61.31 -12.80 -23.30
N LEU A 10 61.49 -13.91 -22.59
CA LEU A 10 62.26 -13.98 -21.34
C LEU A 10 63.70 -14.49 -21.54
N ASP A 11 64.10 -14.79 -22.79
CA ASP A 11 65.41 -15.30 -23.20
C ASP A 11 65.94 -16.44 -22.30
N CYS A 12 65.09 -17.44 -22.07
CA CYS A 12 65.40 -18.59 -21.22
C CYS A 12 64.96 -19.88 -21.90
N ASP A 13 65.62 -21.01 -21.61
CA ASP A 13 65.33 -22.29 -22.25
C ASP A 13 63.88 -22.76 -21.99
N TYR A 14 63.21 -23.25 -23.03
CA TYR A 14 61.86 -23.83 -23.00
C TYR A 14 61.64 -24.78 -21.81
N ALA A 15 62.63 -25.64 -21.52
CA ALA A 15 62.53 -26.60 -20.42
C ALA A 15 62.38 -25.90 -19.06
N THR A 16 63.01 -24.74 -18.90
CA THR A 16 62.94 -23.90 -17.71
C THR A 16 61.56 -23.25 -17.58
N VAL A 17 61.03 -22.65 -18.67
CA VAL A 17 59.68 -22.07 -18.68
C VAL A 17 58.62 -23.12 -18.33
N LYS A 18 58.73 -24.31 -18.92
CA LYS A 18 57.81 -25.44 -18.65
C LYS A 18 57.89 -25.90 -17.19
N LYS A 19 59.10 -25.97 -16.60
CA LYS A 19 59.32 -26.34 -15.20
C LYS A 19 58.65 -25.36 -14.24
N TYR A 20 58.82 -24.06 -14.45
CA TYR A 20 58.24 -23.03 -13.58
C TYR A 20 56.73 -22.87 -13.77
N ALA A 21 56.22 -22.97 -15.00
CA ALA A 21 54.77 -22.99 -15.25
C ALA A 21 54.08 -24.17 -14.57
N ASN A 22 54.70 -25.36 -14.61
CA ASN A 22 54.17 -26.54 -13.92
C ASN A 22 54.26 -26.37 -12.39
N LYS A 23 55.36 -25.83 -11.86
CA LYS A 23 55.50 -25.50 -10.43
C LYS A 23 54.44 -24.50 -9.95
N GLN A 24 54.15 -23.48 -10.75
CA GLN A 24 53.10 -22.51 -10.45
C GLN A 24 51.71 -23.15 -10.48
N LYS A 25 51.44 -24.03 -11.45
CA LYS A 25 50.18 -24.79 -11.53
C LYS A 25 49.99 -25.73 -10.34
N VAL A 26 51.04 -26.44 -9.94
CA VAL A 26 51.05 -27.31 -8.74
C VAL A 26 50.80 -26.47 -7.47
N ASN A 27 51.49 -25.33 -7.30
CA ASN A 27 51.25 -24.43 -6.17
C ASN A 27 49.82 -23.89 -6.13
N GLN A 28 49.23 -23.54 -7.29
CA GLN A 28 47.82 -23.09 -7.36
C GLN A 28 46.85 -24.22 -6.99
N LEU A 29 47.11 -25.46 -7.44
CA LEU A 29 46.30 -26.63 -7.07
C LEU A 29 46.41 -26.95 -5.58
N GLU A 30 47.60 -26.86 -4.99
CA GLU A 30 47.83 -27.04 -3.56
C GLU A 30 47.16 -25.94 -2.72
N GLN A 31 47.24 -24.68 -3.16
CA GLN A 31 46.56 -23.56 -2.49
C GLN A 31 45.04 -23.69 -2.55
N ASN A 32 44.48 -24.05 -3.71
CA ASN A 32 43.04 -24.27 -3.87
C ASN A 32 42.55 -25.46 -3.04
N SER A 33 43.35 -26.53 -2.95
CA SER A 33 43.08 -27.69 -2.11
C SER A 33 43.13 -27.30 -0.62
N SER A 34 44.10 -26.48 -0.23
CA SER A 34 44.23 -25.99 1.16
C SER A 34 43.04 -25.11 1.56
N VAL A 35 42.59 -24.22 0.68
CA VAL A 35 41.42 -23.36 0.91
C VAL A 35 40.12 -24.17 1.00
N SER A 36 39.96 -25.20 0.15
CA SER A 36 38.78 -26.07 0.19
C SER A 36 38.73 -26.93 1.47
N ILE A 37 39.88 -27.40 1.95
CA ILE A 37 40.01 -28.13 3.22
C ILE A 37 39.62 -27.22 4.40
N ILE A 38 40.17 -26.00 4.46
CA ILE A 38 39.83 -25.03 5.51
C ILE A 38 38.34 -24.72 5.48
N LYS A 39 37.75 -24.53 4.30
CA LYS A 39 36.31 -24.29 4.14
C LYS A 39 35.49 -25.45 4.71
N SER A 40 35.80 -26.69 4.34
CA SER A 40 35.10 -27.88 4.84
C SER A 40 35.21 -28.03 6.36
N GLN A 41 36.38 -27.74 6.95
CA GLN A 41 36.55 -27.77 8.41
C GLN A 41 35.68 -26.72 9.11
N LYS A 42 35.61 -25.50 8.57
CA LYS A 42 34.79 -24.41 9.13
C LYS A 42 33.29 -24.70 8.97
N GLU A 43 32.87 -25.31 7.87
CA GLU A 43 31.48 -25.76 7.67
C GLU A 43 31.08 -26.83 8.69
N LYS A 44 31.93 -27.85 8.89
CA LYS A 44 31.72 -28.86 9.95
C LYS A 44 31.62 -28.25 11.33
N GLY A 45 32.47 -27.27 11.64
CA GLY A 45 32.44 -26.53 12.90
C GLY A 45 31.15 -25.72 13.10
N TRP A 46 30.58 -25.18 12.03
CA TRP A 46 29.31 -24.45 12.10
C TRP A 46 28.12 -25.41 12.30
N ILE A 47 28.11 -26.55 11.59
CA ILE A 47 27.08 -27.58 11.74
C ILE A 47 27.11 -28.19 13.16
N SER A 48 28.30 -28.43 13.73
CA SER A 48 28.40 -28.96 15.09
C SER A 48 27.89 -27.96 16.13
N LEU A 49 28.11 -26.67 15.92
CA LEU A 49 27.57 -25.60 16.75
C LEU A 49 26.03 -25.58 16.73
N LEU A 50 25.42 -25.75 15.55
CA LEU A 50 23.96 -25.85 15.41
C LEU A 50 23.39 -27.09 16.11
N LYS A 51 24.07 -28.23 16.01
CA LYS A 51 23.67 -29.47 16.70
C LYS A 51 23.76 -29.33 18.22
N ARG A 52 24.79 -28.64 18.72
CA ARG A 52 24.97 -28.39 20.15
C ARG A 52 23.93 -27.42 20.70
N TYR A 53 23.48 -26.47 19.89
CA TYR A 53 22.57 -25.40 20.29
C TYR A 53 21.38 -25.25 19.32
N PRO A 54 20.45 -26.22 19.28
CA PRO A 54 19.35 -26.24 18.32
C PRO A 54 18.36 -25.07 18.49
N ASN A 55 18.28 -24.49 19.69
CA ASN A 55 17.31 -23.46 20.04
C ASN A 55 17.87 -22.03 19.99
N LEU A 56 19.15 -21.83 19.65
CA LEU A 56 19.76 -20.51 19.62
C LEU A 56 19.48 -19.78 18.30
N THR A 57 19.23 -18.48 18.40
CA THR A 57 19.13 -17.59 17.24
C THR A 57 20.50 -17.34 16.62
N ILE A 58 20.55 -16.96 15.34
CA ILE A 58 21.80 -16.58 14.65
C ILE A 58 22.60 -15.51 15.41
N THR A 59 21.90 -14.59 16.09
CA THR A 59 22.51 -13.53 16.91
C THR A 59 23.22 -14.10 18.13
N GLN A 60 22.66 -15.13 18.77
CA GLN A 60 23.25 -15.82 19.90
C GLN A 60 24.40 -16.73 19.45
N LEU A 61 24.23 -17.50 18.36
CA LEU A 61 25.29 -18.34 17.78
C LEU A 61 26.53 -17.53 17.36
N ARG A 62 26.32 -16.30 16.85
CA ARG A 62 27.41 -15.36 16.55
C ARG A 62 28.21 -14.96 17.80
N LYS A 63 27.57 -14.89 18.98
CA LYS A 63 28.26 -14.57 20.24
C LYS A 63 29.06 -15.77 20.75
N GLU A 64 28.56 -16.98 20.57
CA GLU A 64 29.23 -18.22 20.96
C GLU A 64 30.48 -18.51 20.12
N ALA A 65 30.43 -18.26 18.81
CA ALA A 65 31.55 -18.52 17.90
C ALA A 65 31.83 -17.34 16.96
N PRO A 66 32.34 -16.19 17.48
CA PRO A 66 32.47 -14.96 16.71
C PRO A 66 33.47 -15.08 15.56
N ALA A 67 34.61 -15.74 15.79
CA ALA A 67 35.63 -15.95 14.76
C ALA A 67 35.15 -16.86 13.63
N LEU A 68 34.37 -17.90 13.95
CA LEU A 68 33.81 -18.82 12.98
C LEU A 68 32.74 -18.15 12.12
N TYR A 69 31.85 -17.39 12.75
CA TYR A 69 30.84 -16.59 12.05
C TYR A 69 31.48 -15.55 11.13
N ALA A 70 32.48 -14.80 11.61
CA ALA A 70 33.16 -13.78 10.83
C ALA A 70 33.88 -14.37 9.61
N TRP A 71 34.47 -15.58 9.75
CA TRP A 71 35.10 -16.28 8.64
C TRP A 71 34.08 -16.66 7.55
N HIS A 72 32.96 -17.28 7.93
CA HIS A 72 31.88 -17.64 6.98
C HIS A 72 31.22 -16.41 6.36
N TYR A 73 31.04 -15.33 7.12
CA TYR A 73 30.46 -14.10 6.60
C TYR A 73 31.30 -13.47 5.48
N ARG A 74 32.64 -13.55 5.60
CA ARG A 74 33.58 -13.00 4.61
C ARG A 74 33.81 -13.92 3.41
N ASN A 75 33.84 -15.24 3.63
CA ASN A 75 34.30 -16.20 2.63
C ASN A 75 33.20 -17.13 2.09
N ASN A 76 32.06 -17.28 2.78
CA ASN A 76 31.03 -18.28 2.50
C ASN A 76 29.61 -17.80 2.89
N ARG A 77 29.27 -16.58 2.46
CA ARG A 77 28.08 -15.86 2.94
C ARG A 77 26.75 -16.53 2.58
N GLU A 78 26.62 -17.04 1.35
CA GLU A 78 25.40 -17.73 0.90
C GLU A 78 25.16 -19.02 1.69
N TRP A 79 26.20 -19.85 1.82
CA TRP A 79 26.13 -21.07 2.63
C TRP A 79 25.74 -20.79 4.09
N LEU A 80 26.32 -19.74 4.70
CA LEU A 80 25.99 -19.32 6.06
C LEU A 80 24.51 -18.94 6.21
N LYS A 81 23.94 -18.26 5.21
CA LYS A 81 22.54 -17.84 5.20
C LYS A 81 21.59 -19.04 5.10
N GLU A 82 21.93 -20.03 4.26
CA GLU A 82 21.16 -21.27 4.11
C GLU A 82 21.21 -22.15 5.37
N HIS A 83 22.37 -22.20 6.02
CA HIS A 83 22.64 -23.05 7.18
C HIS A 83 22.56 -22.29 8.50
N SER A 84 21.78 -21.22 8.58
CA SER A 84 21.53 -20.50 9.83
C SER A 84 20.05 -20.53 10.21
N PRO A 85 19.72 -20.54 11.52
CA PRO A 85 18.34 -20.44 11.97
C PRO A 85 17.70 -19.16 11.44
N LYS A 86 16.57 -19.29 10.74
CA LYS A 86 15.77 -18.15 10.30
C LYS A 86 15.17 -17.50 11.55
N ALA A 87 15.53 -16.26 11.82
CA ALA A 87 14.91 -15.53 12.91
C ALA A 87 13.40 -15.40 12.64
N PRO A 88 12.53 -15.61 13.63
CA PRO A 88 11.13 -15.23 13.49
C PRO A 88 11.08 -13.71 13.27
N THR A 89 10.43 -13.29 12.19
CA THR A 89 10.09 -11.89 11.95
C THR A 89 9.17 -11.44 13.07
N LYS A 90 9.74 -10.80 14.11
CA LYS A 90 8.92 -10.15 15.14
C LYS A 90 8.21 -8.97 14.48
N SER A 91 6.90 -9.11 14.21
CA SER A 91 6.07 -7.96 13.90
C SER A 91 6.08 -7.06 15.13
N ILE A 92 6.67 -5.87 15.02
CA ILE A 92 6.61 -4.89 16.09
C ILE A 92 5.16 -4.39 16.10
N ILE A 93 4.35 -4.91 17.01
CA ILE A 93 3.00 -4.39 17.28
C ILE A 93 3.18 -3.06 17.99
N ASN A 94 3.20 -1.96 17.23
CA ASN A 94 3.26 -0.60 17.76
C ASN A 94 1.96 -0.27 18.52
N LYS A 95 1.95 -0.49 19.85
CA LYS A 95 0.83 -0.19 20.76
C LYS A 95 0.71 1.29 21.16
N ARG A 96 1.45 2.20 20.51
CA ARG A 96 1.43 3.65 20.85
C ARG A 96 0.05 4.29 20.66
N VAL A 97 -0.78 3.73 19.78
CA VAL A 97 -2.10 4.27 19.45
C VAL A 97 -3.15 3.25 19.85
N ASP A 98 -4.06 3.66 20.73
CA ASP A 98 -5.32 2.96 20.99
C ASP A 98 -6.27 3.21 19.81
N TRP A 99 -6.31 2.24 18.89
CA TRP A 99 -7.12 2.34 17.68
C TRP A 99 -8.62 2.25 17.96
N GLU A 100 -9.04 1.56 19.03
CA GLU A 100 -10.46 1.46 19.35
C GLU A 100 -10.99 2.80 19.86
N LYS A 101 -10.27 3.44 20.78
CA LYS A 101 -10.62 4.78 21.25
C LYS A 101 -10.56 5.80 20.11
N ARG A 102 -9.51 5.75 19.28
CA ARG A 102 -9.38 6.63 18.10
C ARG A 102 -10.55 6.44 17.14
N ASP A 103 -10.97 5.20 16.85
CA ASP A 103 -12.09 4.92 15.95
C ASP A 103 -13.40 5.51 16.46
N LEU A 104 -13.67 5.44 17.77
CA LEU A 104 -14.84 6.08 18.36
C LEU A 104 -14.81 7.61 18.26
N GLU A 105 -13.67 8.23 18.56
CA GLU A 105 -13.50 9.69 18.46
C GLU A 105 -13.67 10.18 17.01
N VAL A 106 -13.09 9.47 16.05
CA VAL A 106 -13.17 9.81 14.62
C VAL A 106 -14.58 9.60 14.10
N LEU A 107 -15.25 8.51 14.49
CA LEU A 107 -16.62 8.23 14.10
C LEU A 107 -17.56 9.37 14.50
N ASP A 108 -17.42 9.89 15.71
CA ASP A 108 -18.24 10.98 16.22
C ASP A 108 -18.01 12.30 15.47
N GLN A 109 -16.75 12.62 15.15
CA GLN A 109 -16.40 13.77 14.29
C GLN A 109 -16.98 13.61 12.88
N VAL A 110 -16.86 12.41 12.30
CA VAL A 110 -17.35 12.11 10.96
C VAL A 110 -18.87 12.22 10.89
N LYS A 111 -19.61 11.74 11.90
CA LYS A 111 -21.07 11.86 11.96
C LYS A 111 -21.52 13.32 11.90
N ARG A 112 -20.94 14.16 12.76
CA ARG A 112 -21.24 15.60 12.82
C ARG A 112 -20.97 16.28 11.49
N VAL A 113 -19.78 16.06 10.91
CA VAL A 113 -19.43 16.63 9.60
C VAL A 113 -20.34 16.14 8.48
N VAL A 114 -20.73 14.87 8.48
CA VAL A 114 -21.66 14.35 7.46
C VAL A 114 -23.02 15.06 7.56
N GLU A 115 -23.56 15.22 8.76
CA GLU A 115 -24.80 15.96 8.99
C GLU A 115 -24.70 17.42 8.54
N GLU A 116 -23.61 18.11 8.90
CA GLU A 116 -23.33 19.47 8.45
C GLU A 116 -23.26 19.59 6.92
N LEU A 117 -22.57 18.65 6.25
CA LEU A 117 -22.44 18.67 4.79
C LEU A 117 -23.78 18.41 4.08
N TYR A 118 -24.68 17.61 4.67
CA TYR A 118 -26.02 17.37 4.14
C TYR A 118 -26.99 18.53 4.43
N ALA A 119 -26.74 19.32 5.48
CA ALA A 119 -27.56 20.48 5.84
C ALA A 119 -27.32 21.71 4.93
N ILE A 120 -26.23 21.74 4.15
CA ILE A 120 -25.94 22.84 3.23
C ILE A 120 -27.01 22.89 2.13
N GLU A 121 -27.68 24.04 1.97
CA GLU A 121 -28.78 24.24 1.01
C GLU A 121 -28.40 23.78 -0.39
N LYS A 122 -27.26 24.26 -0.92
CA LYS A 122 -26.72 23.82 -2.20
C LYS A 122 -25.92 22.52 -2.01
N PRO A 123 -26.31 21.40 -2.65
CA PRO A 123 -25.63 20.12 -2.45
C PRO A 123 -24.13 20.20 -2.70
N VAL A 124 -23.36 19.78 -1.70
CA VAL A 124 -21.90 19.60 -1.79
C VAL A 124 -21.55 18.12 -1.86
N TYR A 125 -20.54 17.75 -2.62
CA TYR A 125 -20.20 16.33 -2.78
C TYR A 125 -19.71 15.71 -1.46
N VAL A 126 -20.47 14.77 -0.89
CA VAL A 126 -20.12 14.06 0.34
C VAL A 126 -19.24 12.85 -0.01
N ASN A 127 -17.93 13.08 -0.08
CA ASN A 127 -16.92 12.06 -0.38
C ASN A 127 -15.85 11.97 0.72
N LYS A 128 -15.03 10.90 0.65
CA LYS A 128 -13.98 10.61 1.65
C LYS A 128 -13.02 11.78 1.85
N SER A 129 -12.56 12.37 0.75
CA SER A 129 -11.58 13.46 0.79
C SER A 129 -12.16 14.73 1.40
N ARG A 130 -13.41 15.08 1.09
CA ARG A 130 -14.08 16.24 1.69
C ARG A 130 -14.28 16.06 3.18
N ILE A 131 -14.83 14.92 3.61
CA ILE A 131 -15.02 14.63 5.04
C ILE A 131 -13.66 14.68 5.77
N GLY A 132 -12.64 14.00 5.24
CA GLY A 132 -11.30 13.97 5.81
C GLY A 132 -10.65 15.36 5.92
N LYS A 133 -10.85 16.24 4.93
CA LYS A 133 -10.40 17.63 4.98
C LYS A 133 -11.15 18.45 6.03
N THR A 134 -12.47 18.30 6.12
CA THR A 134 -13.29 19.05 7.08
C THR A 134 -12.93 18.70 8.53
N ILE A 135 -12.68 17.42 8.85
CA ILE A 135 -12.22 17.02 10.20
C ILE A 135 -10.72 17.24 10.44
N GLY A 136 -9.96 17.72 9.44
CA GLY A 136 -8.50 17.91 9.55
C GLY A 136 -7.68 16.61 9.63
N GLN A 137 -8.26 15.46 9.27
CA GLN A 137 -7.64 14.13 9.41
C GLN A 137 -7.62 13.36 8.08
N LEU A 138 -7.36 14.06 6.98
CA LEU A 138 -7.37 13.48 5.63
C LEU A 138 -6.48 12.24 5.50
N SER A 139 -5.24 12.32 5.98
CA SER A 139 -4.30 11.18 5.91
C SER A 139 -4.78 9.96 6.70
N LEU A 140 -5.51 10.17 7.80
CA LEU A 140 -6.07 9.09 8.60
C LEU A 140 -7.18 8.37 7.82
N ILE A 141 -8.11 9.14 7.25
CA ILE A 141 -9.24 8.61 6.46
C ILE A 141 -8.79 7.97 5.15
N GLU A 142 -7.76 8.49 4.48
CA GLU A 142 -7.30 7.95 3.19
C GLU A 142 -6.37 6.74 3.34
N LYS A 143 -5.47 6.74 4.33
CA LYS A 143 -4.39 5.73 4.41
C LYS A 143 -4.60 4.68 5.51
N LEU A 144 -5.41 4.99 6.51
CA LEU A 144 -5.49 4.20 7.75
C LEU A 144 -6.93 3.80 8.09
N LEU A 145 -7.85 3.87 7.13
CA LEU A 145 -9.25 3.54 7.33
C LEU A 145 -9.47 2.09 7.74
N ASP A 146 -8.60 1.17 7.31
CA ASP A 146 -8.67 -0.25 7.71
C ASP A 146 -8.42 -0.46 9.20
N LYS A 147 -7.83 0.53 9.89
CA LYS A 147 -7.67 0.51 11.36
C LYS A 147 -8.85 1.13 12.10
N LEU A 148 -9.85 1.65 11.39
CA LEU A 148 -11.02 2.34 11.93
C LEU A 148 -12.31 1.66 11.43
N PRO A 149 -12.58 0.40 11.86
CA PRO A 149 -13.67 -0.39 11.32
C PRO A 149 -15.06 0.23 11.51
N LYS A 150 -15.33 0.88 12.65
CA LYS A 150 -16.63 1.52 12.93
C LYS A 150 -16.81 2.75 12.05
N THR A 151 -15.77 3.58 11.92
CA THR A 151 -15.76 4.74 11.02
C THR A 151 -15.92 4.32 9.56
N LYS A 152 -15.19 3.27 9.13
CA LYS A 152 -15.26 2.72 7.77
C LYS A 152 -16.68 2.30 7.41
N ALA A 153 -17.32 1.50 8.28
CA ALA A 153 -18.68 1.03 8.07
C ALA A 153 -19.71 2.18 8.02
N TYR A 154 -19.51 3.24 8.79
CA TYR A 154 -20.38 4.42 8.72
C TYR A 154 -20.18 5.21 7.42
N LEU A 155 -18.93 5.43 7.02
CA LEU A 155 -18.59 6.13 5.78
C LEU A 155 -19.15 5.39 4.57
N GLU A 156 -18.99 4.07 4.46
CA GLU A 156 -19.52 3.28 3.34
C GLU A 156 -21.04 3.43 3.17
N LYS A 157 -21.78 3.69 4.24
CA LYS A 157 -23.23 3.93 4.19
C LYS A 157 -23.62 5.36 3.81
N LYS A 158 -22.74 6.34 4.03
CA LYS A 158 -23.04 7.77 3.89
C LYS A 158 -22.34 8.45 2.71
N LEU A 159 -21.29 7.84 2.19
CA LEU A 159 -20.56 8.35 1.04
C LEU A 159 -21.39 8.21 -0.23
N GLU A 160 -21.34 9.24 -1.06
CA GLU A 160 -22.03 9.26 -2.34
C GLU A 160 -21.08 8.86 -3.48
N THR A 161 -21.59 8.12 -4.45
CA THR A 161 -20.93 8.03 -5.76
C THR A 161 -21.07 9.36 -6.50
N ARG A 162 -20.34 9.50 -7.61
CA ARG A 162 -20.44 10.67 -8.47
C ARG A 162 -21.88 10.85 -8.96
N GLU A 163 -22.52 9.77 -9.38
CA GLU A 163 -23.88 9.72 -9.91
C GLU A 163 -24.90 10.09 -8.83
N GLN A 164 -24.79 9.52 -7.63
CA GLN A 164 -25.67 9.86 -6.51
C GLN A 164 -25.62 11.35 -6.16
N TYR A 165 -24.42 11.93 -6.14
CA TYR A 165 -24.24 13.36 -5.93
C TYR A 165 -24.87 14.20 -7.07
N GLN A 166 -24.71 13.79 -8.32
CA GLN A 166 -25.33 14.46 -9.46
C GLN A 166 -26.86 14.41 -9.37
N ILE A 167 -27.44 13.26 -9.01
CA ILE A 167 -28.88 13.10 -8.80
C ILE A 167 -29.37 14.02 -7.68
N ARG A 168 -28.65 14.12 -6.56
CA ARG A 168 -29.03 15.04 -5.47
C ARG A 168 -29.03 16.50 -5.92
N ARG A 169 -28.10 16.91 -6.78
CA ARG A 169 -28.09 18.26 -7.38
C ARG A 169 -29.28 18.50 -8.31
N ILE A 170 -29.70 17.49 -9.07
CA ILE A 170 -30.89 17.55 -9.91
C ILE A 170 -32.12 17.80 -9.05
N LYS A 171 -32.33 16.97 -8.02
CA LYS A 171 -33.45 17.11 -7.09
C LYS A 171 -33.51 18.48 -6.45
N TRP A 172 -32.36 18.97 -5.96
CA TRP A 172 -32.25 20.32 -5.42
C TRP A 172 -32.59 21.39 -6.46
N ALA A 173 -32.08 21.28 -7.69
CA ALA A 173 -32.34 22.26 -8.74
C ALA A 173 -33.82 22.29 -9.14
N CYS A 174 -34.47 21.14 -9.28
CA CYS A 174 -35.91 21.07 -9.52
C CYS A 174 -36.72 21.69 -8.38
N LYS A 175 -36.42 21.31 -7.13
CA LYS A 175 -37.08 21.87 -5.94
C LYS A 175 -36.92 23.40 -5.86
N LYS A 176 -35.72 23.91 -6.11
CA LYS A 176 -35.45 25.36 -6.08
C LYS A 176 -36.22 26.10 -7.17
N LEU A 177 -36.22 25.59 -8.41
CA LEU A 177 -36.98 26.18 -9.52
C LEU A 177 -38.49 26.18 -9.26
N TYR A 178 -39.00 25.13 -8.62
CA TYR A 178 -40.40 25.05 -8.21
C TYR A 178 -40.77 26.11 -7.17
N LEU A 179 -39.94 26.25 -6.12
CA LEU A 179 -40.16 27.23 -5.05
C LEU A 179 -40.04 28.68 -5.54
N ASP A 180 -39.19 28.94 -6.52
CA ASP A 180 -38.99 30.27 -7.11
C ASP A 180 -40.10 30.65 -8.13
N ASN A 181 -41.28 30.01 -8.07
CA ASN A 181 -42.49 30.28 -8.88
C ASN A 181 -42.27 30.26 -10.40
N GLN A 182 -41.34 29.45 -10.90
CA GLN A 182 -41.20 29.25 -12.34
C GLN A 182 -42.31 28.33 -12.85
N GLU A 183 -43.22 28.85 -13.68
CA GLU A 183 -44.40 28.14 -14.21
C GLU A 183 -44.07 26.81 -14.93
N GLN A 184 -42.82 26.60 -15.36
CA GLN A 184 -42.38 25.33 -15.94
C GLN A 184 -40.92 24.99 -15.59
N ILE A 185 -40.73 23.78 -15.05
CA ILE A 185 -39.42 23.16 -14.92
C ILE A 185 -39.00 22.61 -16.28
N VAL A 186 -37.96 23.21 -16.86
CA VAL A 186 -37.40 22.84 -18.16
C VAL A 186 -35.96 22.37 -17.98
N GLU A 187 -35.58 21.33 -18.74
CA GLU A 187 -34.31 20.62 -18.59
C GLU A 187 -33.07 21.54 -18.58
N TRP A 188 -32.97 22.47 -19.52
CA TRP A 188 -31.82 23.37 -19.61
C TRP A 188 -31.65 24.25 -18.36
N LYS A 189 -32.74 24.67 -17.70
CA LYS A 189 -32.71 25.44 -16.45
C LYS A 189 -32.17 24.57 -15.32
N VAL A 190 -32.66 23.33 -15.22
CA VAL A 190 -32.21 22.34 -14.23
C VAL A 190 -30.72 22.07 -14.42
N ARG A 191 -30.26 21.82 -15.65
CA ARG A 191 -28.85 21.57 -15.94
C ARG A 191 -27.95 22.74 -15.58
N ARG A 192 -28.37 23.96 -15.90
CA ARG A 192 -27.63 25.19 -15.58
C ARG A 192 -27.50 25.36 -14.06
N LEU A 193 -28.59 25.19 -13.32
CA LEU A 193 -28.61 25.36 -11.86
C LEU A 193 -27.84 24.22 -11.15
N ALA A 194 -28.05 22.98 -11.61
CA ALA A 194 -27.31 21.80 -11.19
C ALA A 194 -25.87 21.76 -11.75
N GLY A 195 -25.42 22.77 -12.48
CA GLY A 195 -24.04 22.95 -12.95
C GLY A 195 -23.47 21.77 -13.74
N PHE A 196 -24.24 21.25 -14.70
CA PHE A 196 -23.76 20.30 -15.71
C PHE A 196 -23.27 21.06 -16.95
N ARG A 197 -22.09 20.69 -17.46
CA ARG A 197 -21.49 21.29 -18.67
C ARG A 197 -21.50 20.33 -19.87
N ASP A 198 -21.32 19.04 -19.61
CA ASP A 198 -21.25 17.97 -20.62
C ASP A 198 -22.41 16.97 -20.45
N SER A 199 -22.48 15.96 -21.34
CA SER A 199 -23.39 14.83 -21.17
C SER A 199 -23.06 14.04 -19.89
N VAL A 200 -24.10 13.67 -19.15
CA VAL A 200 -23.95 12.88 -17.91
C VAL A 200 -24.25 11.41 -18.19
N SER A 201 -24.01 10.53 -17.21
CA SER A 201 -24.28 9.10 -17.38
C SER A 201 -25.78 8.85 -17.62
N VAL A 202 -26.10 7.76 -18.33
CA VAL A 202 -27.48 7.38 -18.67
C VAL A 202 -28.37 7.31 -17.42
N GLN A 203 -27.83 6.84 -16.29
CA GLN A 203 -28.55 6.82 -15.01
C GLN A 203 -28.95 8.22 -14.53
N VAL A 204 -28.05 9.20 -14.66
CA VAL A 204 -28.30 10.58 -14.25
C VAL A 204 -29.25 11.26 -15.24
N GLU A 205 -29.15 10.95 -16.53
CA GLU A 205 -30.09 11.42 -17.56
C GLU A 205 -31.52 10.92 -17.33
N ASN A 206 -31.66 9.64 -17.01
CA ASN A 206 -32.96 9.06 -16.67
C ASN A 206 -33.52 9.68 -15.39
N ALA A 207 -32.68 9.89 -14.37
CA ALA A 207 -33.09 10.57 -13.14
C ALA A 207 -33.52 12.02 -13.39
N LEU A 208 -32.83 12.75 -14.28
CA LEU A 208 -33.19 14.10 -14.69
C LEU A 208 -34.58 14.14 -15.33
N SER A 209 -34.81 13.29 -16.33
CA SER A 209 -36.10 13.21 -17.04
C SER A 209 -37.24 12.84 -16.10
N ASN A 210 -37.02 11.85 -15.23
CA ASN A 210 -38.02 11.41 -14.26
C ASN A 210 -38.37 12.51 -13.24
N GLU A 211 -37.37 13.20 -12.71
CA GLU A 211 -37.59 14.26 -11.73
C GLU A 211 -38.32 15.45 -12.38
N ILE A 212 -37.94 15.86 -13.59
CA ILE A 212 -38.66 16.94 -14.31
C ILE A 212 -40.13 16.56 -14.52
N ARG A 213 -40.39 15.33 -14.97
CA ARG A 213 -41.75 14.81 -15.19
C ARG A 213 -42.58 14.82 -13.90
N PHE A 214 -42.00 14.42 -12.77
CA PHE A 214 -42.66 14.44 -11.46
C PHE A 214 -43.19 15.84 -11.09
N TYR A 215 -42.37 16.87 -11.27
CA TYR A 215 -42.79 18.25 -10.99
C TYR A 215 -43.78 18.82 -12.04
N GLN A 216 -43.69 18.40 -13.31
CA GLN A 216 -44.62 18.81 -14.36
C GLN A 216 -46.01 18.20 -14.22
N GLN A 217 -46.11 16.97 -13.69
CA GLN A 217 -47.38 16.26 -13.48
C GLN A 217 -48.11 16.68 -12.19
N GLY A 218 -47.52 17.55 -11.37
CA GLY A 218 -48.17 18.12 -10.18
C GLY A 218 -48.31 17.16 -8.99
N GLU A 219 -47.62 16.02 -9.01
CA GLU A 219 -47.73 14.96 -7.99
C GLU A 219 -47.25 15.38 -6.59
N MET A 220 -46.49 16.47 -6.49
CA MET A 220 -46.03 17.04 -5.21
C MET A 220 -47.13 17.84 -4.46
N ARG A 221 -48.31 18.06 -5.05
CA ARG A 221 -49.48 18.59 -4.31
C ARG A 221 -49.95 17.65 -3.19
N ILE A 222 -49.52 16.39 -3.21
CA ILE A 222 -49.98 15.36 -2.26
C ILE A 222 -49.11 15.29 -1.00
N GLU A 223 -47.78 15.48 -1.11
CA GLU A 223 -46.86 15.39 0.04
C GLU A 223 -46.95 16.59 1.00
N THR A 224 -47.25 17.79 0.50
CA THR A 224 -47.42 18.97 1.38
C THR A 224 -48.68 18.91 2.24
N LYS A 225 -49.70 18.15 1.83
CA LYS A 225 -50.93 17.95 2.62
C LYS A 225 -50.81 16.89 3.72
N THR A 226 -49.75 16.09 3.74
CA THR A 226 -49.57 15.00 4.71
C THR A 226 -48.63 15.35 5.86
N MET A 227 -47.99 16.52 5.84
CA MET A 227 -47.11 16.98 6.92
C MET A 227 -47.76 18.00 7.89
N ASP A 228 -49.02 18.38 7.65
CA ASP A 228 -49.82 19.27 8.52
C ASP A 228 -50.92 18.51 9.31
N ILE A 229 -50.59 17.34 9.89
CA ILE A 229 -51.43 16.65 10.90
C ILE A 229 -50.55 16.18 12.06
#